data_AF-A0A651GI43-F1
#
_entry.id   AF-A0A651GI43-F1
#
_cell.length_a   1.000
_cell.length_b   1.000
_cell.length_c   1.000
_cell.angle_alpha   90.00
_cell.angle_beta   90.00
_cell.angle_gamma   90.00
#
_symmetry.space_group_name_H-M   'P 1'
#
loop_
_entity.id
_entity.type
_entity.pdbx_description
1 polymer ?
#
loop_
_entity_poly.entity_id
_entity_poly.type
_entity_poly.pdbx_seq_one_letter_code
_entity_poly.pdbx_strand_id
1 'polypeptide(L)'
;MIDDTITELTDDIGLGVGAACQAVGRPRATHHRRTSRPHGPPAPPVSRKGQRQPRSLSATERTETLAVLHSERFVDQAPASVYATLLDENRYLCSTSSMYRLLADRGETGERRRQATHPATVKPELMATKRLSRVL
;
A
#
# COMPACT_ATOMS: atom_id res chain seq x y z
N MET A 1 -13.53 -32.61 22.18
CA MET A 1 -12.49 -33.17 23.07
C MET A 1 -11.58 -32.12 23.77
N ILE A 2 -11.64 -30.82 23.45
CA ILE A 2 -11.14 -29.73 24.33
C ILE A 2 -12.10 -28.54 24.24
N ASP A 3 -12.63 -28.28 23.05
CA ASP A 3 -13.70 -27.29 22.86
C ASP A 3 -14.98 -27.74 23.60
N ASP A 4 -15.42 -28.99 23.44
CA ASP A 4 -16.60 -29.53 24.15
C ASP A 4 -16.49 -29.44 25.68
N THR A 5 -15.31 -29.72 26.26
CA THR A 5 -15.09 -29.61 27.71
C THR A 5 -15.10 -28.15 28.18
N ILE A 6 -14.65 -27.22 27.33
CA ILE A 6 -14.74 -25.79 27.62
C ILE A 6 -16.19 -25.35 27.57
N THR A 7 -16.97 -25.84 26.59
CA THR A 7 -18.41 -25.59 26.44
C THR A 7 -19.20 -26.10 27.66
N GLU A 8 -18.95 -27.33 28.11
CA GLU A 8 -19.56 -27.91 29.31
C GLU A 8 -19.25 -27.09 30.57
N LEU A 9 -17.99 -26.67 30.75
CA LEU A 9 -17.59 -25.81 31.87
C LEU A 9 -18.27 -24.43 31.83
N THR A 10 -18.52 -23.87 30.65
CA THR A 10 -19.21 -22.59 30.51
C THR A 10 -20.72 -22.70 30.64
N ASP A 11 -21.34 -23.72 30.04
CA ASP A 11 -22.78 -23.79 29.87
C ASP A 11 -23.47 -24.50 31.04
N ASP A 12 -22.86 -25.59 31.55
CA ASP A 12 -23.45 -26.39 32.63
C ASP A 12 -22.94 -25.98 34.02
N ILE A 13 -21.68 -25.54 34.10
CA ILE A 13 -21.02 -25.17 35.37
C ILE A 13 -20.98 -23.64 35.55
N GLY A 14 -21.26 -22.86 34.49
CA GLY A 14 -21.36 -21.39 34.56
C GLY A 14 -20.01 -20.67 34.72
N LEU A 15 -18.88 -21.33 34.45
CA LEU A 15 -17.58 -20.65 34.47
C LEU A 15 -17.49 -19.66 33.31
N GLY A 16 -16.85 -18.51 33.51
CA GLY A 16 -16.45 -17.67 32.40
C GLY A 16 -15.49 -18.42 31.47
N VAL A 17 -15.62 -18.23 30.14
CA VAL A 17 -14.80 -18.86 29.07
C VAL A 17 -13.31 -18.87 29.42
N GLY A 18 -12.86 -17.80 30.07
CA GLY A 18 -11.50 -17.65 30.51
C GLY A 18 -11.04 -18.57 31.63
N ALA A 19 -11.89 -18.78 32.64
CA ALA A 19 -11.65 -19.73 33.72
C ALA A 19 -11.72 -21.17 33.20
N ALA A 20 -12.67 -21.47 32.31
CA ALA A 20 -12.76 -22.76 31.63
C ALA A 20 -11.51 -23.06 30.78
N CYS A 21 -11.04 -22.08 29.99
CA CYS A 21 -9.78 -22.19 29.24
C CYS A 21 -8.59 -22.46 30.16
N GLN A 22 -8.50 -21.77 31.30
CA GLN A 22 -7.42 -21.97 32.27
C GLN A 22 -7.47 -23.37 32.90
N ALA A 23 -8.65 -23.84 33.30
CA ALA A 23 -8.84 -25.15 33.90
C ALA A 23 -8.43 -26.30 32.96
N VAL A 24 -8.68 -26.14 31.66
CA VAL A 24 -8.34 -27.13 30.62
C VAL A 24 -6.91 -26.92 30.05
N GLY A 25 -6.18 -25.90 30.52
CA GLY A 25 -4.82 -25.62 30.06
C GLY A 25 -4.73 -25.05 28.63
N ARG A 26 -5.80 -24.45 28.11
CA ARG A 26 -5.86 -23.86 26.76
C ARG A 26 -5.67 -22.34 26.80
N PRO A 27 -4.76 -21.76 26.00
CA PRO A 27 -4.70 -20.31 25.85
C PRO A 27 -6.00 -19.75 25.26
N ARG A 28 -6.56 -18.70 25.89
CA ARG A 28 -7.79 -18.02 25.42
C ARG A 28 -7.73 -17.66 23.93
N ALA A 29 -6.58 -17.15 23.46
CA ALA A 29 -6.38 -16.80 22.06
C ALA A 29 -6.57 -18.00 21.10
N THR A 30 -6.08 -19.18 21.48
CA THR A 30 -6.24 -20.42 20.69
C THR A 30 -7.68 -20.93 20.74
N HIS A 31 -8.38 -20.73 21.86
CA HIS A 31 -9.81 -21.02 21.94
C HIS A 31 -10.61 -20.13 20.97
N HIS A 32 -10.51 -18.81 21.08
CA HIS A 32 -11.21 -17.88 20.20
C HIS A 32 -10.86 -18.07 18.72
N ARG A 33 -9.58 -18.24 18.34
CA ARG A 33 -9.22 -18.45 16.92
C ARG A 33 -9.86 -19.69 16.32
N ARG A 34 -10.06 -20.74 17.12
CA ARG A 34 -10.64 -22.00 16.65
C ARG A 34 -12.16 -21.93 16.58
N THR A 35 -12.81 -21.27 17.54
CA THR A 35 -14.28 -21.14 17.58
C THR A 35 -14.81 -20.01 16.70
N SER A 36 -14.03 -18.93 16.49
CA SER A 36 -14.37 -17.84 15.57
C SER A 36 -14.06 -18.16 14.10
N ARG A 37 -13.41 -19.29 13.82
CA ARG A 37 -13.18 -19.72 12.44
C ARG A 37 -14.45 -20.42 11.94
N PRO A 38 -15.08 -19.95 10.84
CA PRO A 38 -16.25 -20.62 10.29
C PRO A 38 -15.92 -22.08 9.98
N HIS A 39 -16.81 -23.00 10.37
CA HIS A 39 -16.72 -24.40 9.97
C HIS A 39 -17.14 -24.52 8.51
N GLY A 40 -16.15 -24.54 7.61
CA GLY A 40 -16.38 -24.68 6.17
C GLY A 40 -15.17 -24.24 5.34
N PRO A 41 -15.21 -24.46 4.02
CA PRO A 41 -14.26 -23.84 3.11
C PRO A 41 -14.31 -22.31 3.29
N PRO A 42 -13.16 -21.62 3.21
CA PRO A 42 -13.15 -20.17 3.30
C PRO A 42 -14.11 -19.59 2.25
N ALA A 43 -14.94 -18.63 2.66
CA ALA A 43 -15.75 -17.88 1.71
C ALA A 43 -14.83 -17.33 0.60
N PRO A 44 -15.28 -17.34 -0.67
CA PRO A 44 -14.49 -16.78 -1.75
C PRO A 44 -14.14 -15.32 -1.39
N PRO A 45 -12.90 -14.89 -1.65
CA PRO A 45 -12.49 -13.53 -1.32
C PRO A 45 -13.40 -12.56 -2.07
N VAL A 46 -14.09 -11.69 -1.33
CA VAL A 46 -14.87 -10.60 -1.94
C VAL A 46 -13.89 -9.75 -2.74
N SER A 47 -14.16 -9.57 -4.03
CA SER A 47 -13.27 -8.78 -4.87
C SER A 47 -13.25 -7.34 -4.37
N ARG A 48 -12.11 -6.89 -3.84
CA ARG A 48 -11.89 -5.49 -3.47
C ARG A 48 -11.63 -4.59 -4.68
N LYS A 49 -11.67 -5.16 -5.88
CA LYS A 49 -11.40 -4.45 -7.14
C LYS A 49 -12.51 -3.41 -7.35
N GLY A 50 -12.13 -2.13 -7.38
CA GLY A 50 -13.07 -1.01 -7.53
C GLY A 50 -13.67 -0.47 -6.22
N GLN A 51 -13.43 -1.10 -5.07
CA GLN A 51 -13.87 -0.55 -3.79
C GLN A 51 -12.97 0.62 -3.39
N ARG A 52 -13.52 1.83 -3.43
CA ARG A 52 -12.80 3.03 -3.03
C ARG A 52 -12.78 3.14 -1.51
N GLN A 53 -11.63 3.48 -0.93
CA GLN A 53 -11.52 3.72 0.52
C GLN A 53 -12.50 4.83 0.92
N PRO A 54 -13.33 4.65 1.97
CA PRO A 54 -14.33 5.66 2.36
C PRO A 54 -13.75 7.04 2.63
N ARG A 55 -12.50 7.09 3.13
CA ARG A 55 -11.77 8.33 3.42
C ARG A 55 -10.89 8.82 2.27
N SER A 56 -10.97 8.22 1.08
CA SER A 56 -10.27 8.77 -0.07
C SER A 56 -11.00 10.03 -0.54
N LEU A 57 -10.25 10.97 -1.13
CA LEU A 57 -10.80 12.05 -1.93
C LEU A 57 -11.96 11.56 -2.81
N SER A 58 -13.02 12.33 -2.88
CA SER A 58 -14.12 12.22 -3.83
C SER A 58 -13.65 12.60 -5.23
N ALA A 59 -14.53 12.45 -6.24
CA ALA A 59 -14.22 12.93 -7.57
C ALA A 59 -14.12 14.46 -7.59
N THR A 60 -15.03 15.13 -6.88
CA THR A 60 -15.08 16.60 -6.79
C THR A 60 -13.82 17.17 -6.14
N GLU A 61 -13.41 16.65 -4.98
CA GLU A 61 -12.21 17.13 -4.28
C GLU A 61 -10.93 16.90 -5.10
N ARG A 62 -10.87 15.82 -5.89
CA ARG A 62 -9.77 15.61 -6.84
C ARG A 62 -9.73 16.71 -7.90
N THR A 63 -10.88 16.99 -8.52
CA THR A 63 -10.98 18.03 -9.55
C THR A 63 -10.64 19.40 -8.99
N GLU A 64 -11.11 19.74 -7.79
CA GLU A 64 -10.77 21.00 -7.11
C GLU A 64 -9.27 21.10 -6.84
N THR A 65 -8.67 20.03 -6.30
CA THR A 65 -7.23 20.00 -6.02
C THR A 65 -6.41 20.24 -7.30
N LEU A 66 -6.79 19.61 -8.40
CA LEU A 66 -6.12 19.80 -9.69
C LEU A 66 -6.32 21.20 -10.26
N ALA A 67 -7.53 21.75 -10.15
CA ALA A 67 -7.80 23.12 -10.58
C ALA A 67 -6.91 24.12 -9.84
N VAL A 68 -6.67 23.91 -8.53
CA VAL A 68 -5.73 24.72 -7.76
C VAL A 68 -4.28 24.52 -8.24
N LEU A 69 -3.83 23.27 -8.42
CA LEU A 69 -2.48 22.96 -8.89
C LEU A 69 -2.20 23.49 -10.31
N HIS A 70 -3.23 23.55 -11.16
CA HIS A 70 -3.14 24.05 -12.54
C HIS A 70 -3.45 25.55 -12.66
N SER A 71 -3.76 26.23 -11.56
CA SER A 71 -3.99 27.67 -11.58
C SER A 71 -2.71 28.43 -11.92
N GLU A 72 -2.84 29.59 -12.58
CA GLU A 72 -1.70 30.44 -12.96
C GLU A 72 -0.76 30.75 -11.78
N ARG A 73 -1.32 30.83 -10.57
CA ARG A 73 -0.57 31.09 -9.34
C ARG A 73 0.37 29.94 -8.96
N PHE A 74 -0.02 28.70 -9.22
CA PHE A 74 0.64 27.50 -8.68
C PHE A 74 1.22 26.56 -9.75
N VAL A 75 0.95 26.80 -11.04
CA VAL A 75 1.36 25.93 -12.15
C VAL A 75 2.86 25.64 -12.21
N ASP A 76 3.71 26.60 -11.82
CA ASP A 76 5.17 26.46 -11.79
C ASP A 76 5.74 26.13 -10.40
N GLN A 77 4.88 25.83 -9.42
CA GLN A 77 5.29 25.52 -8.05
C GLN A 77 5.24 24.02 -7.78
N ALA A 78 6.22 23.53 -7.00
CA ALA A 78 6.18 22.16 -6.53
C ALA A 78 5.00 21.95 -5.55
N PRO A 79 4.33 20.78 -5.54
CA PRO A 79 3.22 20.51 -4.62
C PRO A 79 3.53 20.74 -3.14
N ALA A 80 4.80 20.57 -2.72
CA ALA A 80 5.22 20.89 -1.35
C ALA A 80 5.13 22.38 -1.03
N SER A 81 5.49 23.25 -1.97
CA SER A 81 5.37 24.71 -1.84
C SER A 81 3.92 25.14 -1.85
N VAL A 82 3.11 24.61 -2.77
CA VAL A 82 1.65 24.88 -2.83
C VAL A 82 1.00 24.49 -1.50
N TYR A 83 1.32 23.32 -0.96
CA TYR A 83 0.80 22.86 0.33
C TYR A 83 1.12 23.83 1.47
N ALA A 84 2.37 24.30 1.57
CA ALA A 84 2.76 25.27 2.58
C ALA A 84 2.00 26.60 2.44
N THR A 85 1.93 27.14 1.22
CA THR A 85 1.19 28.39 0.96
C THR A 85 -0.29 28.28 1.30
N LEU A 86 -0.92 27.15 0.97
CA LEU A 86 -2.34 26.94 1.31
C LEU A 86 -2.55 26.84 2.82
N LEU A 87 -1.64 26.20 3.55
CA LEU A 87 -1.71 26.15 5.01
C LEU A 87 -1.54 27.52 5.65
N ASP A 88 -0.63 28.36 5.12
CA ASP A 88 -0.47 29.75 5.58
C ASP A 88 -1.75 30.56 5.36
N GLU A 89 -2.53 30.23 4.33
CA GLU A 89 -3.87 30.78 4.04
C GLU A 89 -5.01 30.10 4.80
N ASN A 90 -4.69 29.20 5.73
CA ASN A 90 -5.64 28.41 6.50
C ASN A 90 -6.59 27.56 5.63
N ARG A 91 -6.10 27.09 4.47
CA ARG A 91 -6.83 26.26 3.52
C ARG A 91 -6.17 24.89 3.37
N TYR A 92 -6.94 23.83 3.64
CA TYR A 92 -6.48 22.45 3.47
C TYR A 92 -7.29 21.74 2.39
N LEU A 93 -6.60 21.22 1.36
CA LEU A 93 -7.22 20.40 0.30
C LEU A 93 -6.92 18.91 0.52
N CYS A 94 -5.64 18.56 0.56
CA CYS A 94 -5.16 17.21 0.84
C CYS A 94 -3.67 17.22 1.22
N SER A 95 -3.13 16.06 1.57
CA SER A 95 -1.69 15.91 1.84
C SER A 95 -0.85 16.06 0.56
N THR A 96 0.41 16.49 0.72
CA THR A 96 1.37 16.61 -0.38
C THR A 96 1.55 15.30 -1.17
N SER A 97 1.59 14.14 -0.50
CA SER A 97 1.66 12.84 -1.19
C SER A 97 0.41 12.57 -2.05
N SER A 98 -0.77 13.05 -1.62
CA SER A 98 -2.00 12.91 -2.40
C SER A 98 -1.96 13.79 -3.64
N MET A 99 -1.44 15.02 -3.54
CA MET A 99 -1.22 15.89 -4.69
C MET A 99 -0.29 15.23 -5.72
N TYR A 100 0.87 14.73 -5.30
CA TYR A 100 1.78 14.01 -6.20
C TYR A 100 1.13 12.80 -6.86
N ARG A 101 0.33 12.02 -6.12
CA ARG A 101 -0.41 10.89 -6.71
C ARG A 101 -1.39 11.34 -7.79
N LEU A 102 -2.12 12.44 -7.57
CA LEU A 102 -3.07 12.96 -8.57
C LEU A 102 -2.38 13.45 -9.84
N LEU A 103 -1.22 14.08 -9.70
CA LEU A 103 -0.39 14.51 -10.83
C LEU A 103 0.24 13.30 -11.53
N ALA A 104 0.71 12.29 -10.78
CA ALA A 104 1.30 11.08 -11.33
C ALA A 104 0.28 10.26 -12.13
N ASP A 105 -0.96 10.18 -11.66
CA ASP A 105 -2.08 9.56 -12.38
C ASP A 105 -2.33 10.24 -13.76
N ARG A 106 -1.88 11.48 -13.95
CA ARG A 106 -1.92 12.23 -15.22
C ARG A 106 -0.59 12.27 -15.98
N GLY A 107 0.47 11.69 -15.43
CA GLY A 107 1.81 11.75 -16.01
C GLY A 107 2.52 13.10 -15.82
N GLU A 108 2.08 13.93 -14.87
CA GLU A 108 2.56 15.30 -14.65
C GLU A 108 3.71 15.39 -13.62
N THR A 109 4.16 14.27 -13.05
CA THR A 109 5.27 14.22 -12.08
C THR A 109 6.61 13.76 -12.69
N GLY A 110 6.68 13.70 -14.02
CA GLY A 110 7.87 13.25 -14.75
C GLY A 110 8.92 14.33 -14.92
N GLU A 111 10.15 13.89 -15.18
CA GLU A 111 11.24 14.76 -15.63
C GLU A 111 10.90 15.35 -17.01
N ARG A 112 11.05 16.67 -17.17
CA ARG A 112 10.77 17.36 -18.45
C ARG A 112 11.82 17.02 -19.51
N ARG A 113 13.04 16.66 -19.06
CA ARG A 113 14.13 16.28 -19.97
C ARG A 113 13.86 14.90 -20.58
N ARG A 114 14.09 14.80 -21.89
CA ARG A 114 14.13 13.52 -22.59
C ARG A 114 15.38 12.75 -22.13
N GLN A 115 15.22 11.91 -21.12
CA GLN A 115 16.31 11.06 -20.62
C GLN A 115 16.75 10.09 -21.72
N ALA A 116 18.04 9.83 -21.78
CA ALA A 116 18.59 8.81 -22.66
C ALA A 116 18.04 7.44 -22.23
N THR A 117 17.22 6.83 -23.08
CA THR A 117 16.68 5.48 -22.84
C THR A 117 17.56 4.38 -23.44
N HIS A 118 18.61 4.74 -24.18
CA HIS A 118 19.53 3.77 -24.76
C HIS A 118 20.48 3.24 -23.68
N PRO A 119 20.81 1.94 -23.71
CA PRO A 119 21.79 1.38 -22.79
C PRO A 119 23.15 2.08 -22.97
N ALA A 120 23.95 2.11 -21.92
CA ALA A 120 25.30 2.66 -21.98
C ALA A 120 26.09 1.96 -23.09
N THR A 121 26.79 2.74 -23.92
CA THR A 121 27.65 2.20 -24.98
C THR A 121 28.69 1.28 -24.37
N VAL A 122 28.61 -0.01 -24.68
CA VAL A 122 29.62 -0.99 -24.27
C VAL A 122 30.87 -0.75 -25.13
N LYS A 123 32.01 -0.52 -24.48
CA LYS A 123 33.29 -0.41 -25.17
C LYS A 123 33.61 -1.76 -25.84
N PRO A 124 33.79 -1.82 -27.16
CA PRO A 124 34.12 -3.09 -27.81
C PRO A 124 35.49 -3.57 -27.34
N GLU A 125 35.57 -4.83 -26.93
CA GLU A 125 36.82 -5.49 -26.57
C GLU A 125 37.38 -6.25 -27.77
N LEU A 126 38.68 -6.05 -28.04
CA LEU A 126 39.38 -6.78 -29.09
C LEU A 126 39.77 -8.16 -28.54
N MET A 127 39.11 -9.20 -29.05
CA MET A 127 39.48 -10.59 -28.80
C MET A 127 40.53 -11.04 -29.82
N ALA A 128 41.68 -11.53 -29.35
CA ALA A 128 42.72 -12.06 -30.23
C ALA A 128 42.24 -13.35 -30.90
N THR A 129 41.96 -13.30 -32.21
CA THR A 129 41.44 -14.44 -32.98
C THR A 129 42.52 -15.42 -33.46
N LYS A 130 43.79 -15.02 -33.38
CA LYS A 130 44.91 -15.89 -33.78
C LYS A 130 46.14 -15.57 -32.95
N ARG A 131 46.85 -16.61 -32.52
CA ARG A 131 48.17 -16.48 -31.88
C ARG A 131 49.21 -16.18 -32.96
N LEU A 132 50.00 -15.13 -32.78
CA LEU A 132 51.17 -14.90 -33.65
C LEU A 132 52.17 -16.03 -33.41
N SER A 133 52.47 -16.81 -34.46
CA SER A 133 53.54 -17.80 -34.43
C SER A 133 54.87 -17.08 -34.38
N ARG A 134 55.65 -17.35 -33.34
CA ARG A 134 56.99 -16.81 -33.12
C ARG A 134 57.91 -17.28 -34.26
N VAL A 135 58.33 -16.37 -35.11
CA VAL A 135 59.41 -16.61 -36.08
C VAL A 135 60.73 -16.59 -35.28
N LEU A 136 61.53 -17.64 -35.45
CA LEU A 136 62.88 -17.77 -34.88
C LEU A 136 63.84 -16.77 -35.55
#